data_AF-C7NEP8-F1
#
_entry.id   AF-C7NEP8-F1
#
_cell.length_a   1.000
_cell.length_b   1.000
_cell.length_c   1.000
_cell.angle_alpha   90.00
_cell.angle_beta   90.00
_cell.angle_gamma   90.00
#
_symmetry.space_group_name_H-M   'P 1'
#
loop_
_entity.id
_entity.type
_entity.pdbx_description
1 polymer ?
#
loop_
_entity_poly.entity_id
_entity_poly.type
_entity_poly.pdbx_seq_one_letter_code
_entity_poly.pdbx_strand_id
1 'polypeptide(L)' 'MFKKILLMIILAMSVVGCELFDAKRWDRINREDAERGETCYRRASGEYYCKDRYGNRTY' A
#
# COMPACT_ATOMS: atom_id res chain seq x y z
N MET A 1 8.49 -13.34 -34.66
CA MET A 1 8.77 -12.05 -33.99
C MET A 1 7.68 -11.67 -32.99
N PHE A 2 6.40 -11.73 -33.36
CA PHE A 2 5.26 -11.36 -32.50
C PHE A 2 5.22 -12.07 -31.13
N LYS A 3 5.45 -13.39 -31.12
CA LYS A 3 5.47 -14.22 -29.90
C LYS A 3 6.52 -13.81 -28.86
N LYS A 4 7.65 -13.23 -29.28
CA LYS A 4 8.68 -12.72 -28.34
C LYS A 4 8.25 -11.40 -27.72
N ILE A 5 7.64 -10.51 -28.51
CA ILE A 5 7.15 -9.20 -28.04
C ILE A 5 6.00 -9.37 -27.05
N LEU A 6 5.05 -10.28 -27.34
CA LEU A 6 3.93 -10.57 -26.44
C LEU A 6 4.40 -11.04 -25.06
N LEU A 7 5.41 -11.92 -25.02
CA LEU A 7 5.97 -12.47 -23.79
C LEU A 7 6.67 -11.40 -22.95
N MET A 8 7.36 -10.46 -23.59
CA MET A 8 8.00 -9.31 -22.91
C MET A 8 6.97 -8.34 -22.33
N ILE A 9 5.85 -8.12 -23.03
CA ILE A 9 4.78 -7.23 -22.55
C ILE A 9 4.09 -7.84 -21.31
N ILE A 10 3.78 -9.13 -21.33
CA ILE A 10 3.19 -9.83 -20.17
C ILE A 10 4.15 -9.78 -18.98
N LEU A 11 5.44 -10.04 -19.21
CA LEU A 11 6.46 -9.97 -18.18
C LEU A 11 6.57 -8.57 -17.59
N ALA A 12 6.60 -7.53 -18.42
CA ALA A 12 6.63 -6.15 -17.94
C ALA A 12 5.38 -5.80 -17.11
N MET A 13 4.18 -6.19 -17.56
CA MET A 13 2.94 -5.94 -16.82
C MET A 13 2.90 -6.69 -15.49
N SER A 14 3.50 -7.89 -15.40
CA SER A 14 3.58 -8.62 -14.12
C SER A 14 4.54 -7.98 -13.12
N VAL A 15 5.61 -7.30 -13.57
CA VAL A 15 6.52 -6.59 -12.65
C VAL A 15 5.94 -5.27 -12.16
N VAL A 16 5.21 -4.55 -13.02
CA VAL A 16 4.59 -3.24 -12.67
C VAL A 16 3.43 -3.41 -11.69
N GLY A 17 2.74 -4.55 -11.70
CA GLY A 17 1.62 -4.82 -10.79
C GLY A 17 2.00 -4.87 -9.31
N CYS A 18 3.26 -5.17 -8.97
CA CYS A 18 3.68 -5.34 -7.58
C CYS A 18 4.34 -4.10 -6.96
N GLU A 19 4.96 -3.19 -7.75
CA GLU A 19 5.59 -1.97 -7.22
C GLU A 19 4.70 -0.72 -7.34
N LEU A 20 3.75 -0.71 -8.28
CA LEU A 20 2.84 0.41 -8.50
C LEU A 20 1.67 0.40 -7.51
N PHE A 21 1.27 -0.79 -7.03
CA PHE A 21 0.36 -0.91 -5.91
C PHE A 21 1.16 -0.70 -4.62
N ASP A 22 1.00 0.50 -4.08
CA ASP A 22 0.98 0.78 -2.65
C ASP A 22 2.29 1.22 -1.96
N ALA A 23 3.49 1.12 -2.54
CA ALA A 23 4.71 1.59 -1.85
C ALA A 23 4.68 3.11 -1.54
N LYS A 24 4.36 3.96 -2.52
CA LYS A 24 4.21 5.41 -2.32
C LYS A 24 3.01 5.78 -1.44
N ARG A 25 1.98 4.94 -1.41
CA ARG A 25 0.76 5.18 -0.63
C ARG A 25 0.98 4.83 0.83
N TRP A 26 1.59 3.69 1.11
CA TRP A 26 2.02 3.32 2.46
C TRP A 26 3.10 4.26 2.98
N ASP A 27 4.04 4.74 2.16
CA ASP A 27 5.02 5.74 2.62
C ASP A 27 4.35 7.04 3.06
N ARG A 28 3.32 7.49 2.34
CA ARG A 28 2.53 8.66 2.72
C ARG A 28 1.71 8.43 3.97
N ILE A 29 1.00 7.30 4.06
CA ILE A 29 0.21 6.93 5.25
C ILE A 29 1.15 6.87 6.45
N ASN A 30 2.29 6.17 6.34
CA ASN A 30 3.28 6.07 7.40
C ASN A 30 3.83 7.45 7.81
N ARG A 31 4.01 8.38 6.86
CA ARG A 31 4.48 9.73 7.16
C ARG A 31 3.40 10.57 7.86
N GLU A 32 2.16 10.54 7.38
CA GLU A 32 1.02 11.23 8.00
C GLU A 32 0.73 10.68 9.41
N ASP A 33 0.78 9.36 9.57
CA ASP A 33 0.68 8.63 10.84
C ASP A 33 1.78 9.09 11.82
N ALA A 34 3.03 9.18 11.36
CA ALA A 34 4.16 9.64 12.15
C ALA A 34 4.04 11.12 12.58
N GLU A 35 3.51 11.99 11.73
CA GLU A 35 3.31 13.41 12.04
C GLU A 35 2.16 13.64 13.03
N ARG A 36 1.08 12.86 12.94
CA ARG A 36 -0.07 12.93 13.86
C ARG A 36 0.13 12.14 15.16
N GLY A 37 1.16 11.29 15.22
CA GLY A 37 1.37 10.38 16.34
C GLY A 37 0.29 9.31 16.44
N GLU A 38 -0.29 8.93 15.29
CA GLU A 38 -1.30 7.89 15.17
C GLU A 38 -0.78 6.75 14.29
N THR A 39 -1.36 5.56 14.40
CA THR A 39 -1.04 4.43 13.53
C THR A 39 -2.34 3.77 13.09
N CYS A 40 -2.56 3.71 11.78
CA CYS A 40 -3.76 3.16 11.19
C CYS A 40 -3.58 1.72 10.72
N TYR A 41 -4.51 0.86 11.10
CA TYR A 41 -4.52 -0.57 10.77
C TYR A 41 -5.73 -0.93 9.91
N ARG A 42 -5.53 -1.86 8.97
CA ARG A 42 -6.60 -2.44 8.16
C ARG A 42 -6.85 -3.88 8.58
N ARG A 43 -8.10 -4.23 8.87
CA ARG A 43 -8.51 -5.62 9.14
C ARG A 43 -8.68 -6.39 7.83
N ALA A 44 -8.60 -7.72 7.92
CA ALA A 44 -8.94 -8.60 6.81
C ALA A 44 -10.40 -8.43 6.32
N SER A 45 -11.31 -7.99 7.21
CA SER A 45 -12.68 -7.61 6.88
C SER A 45 -12.81 -6.31 6.06
N GLY A 46 -11.72 -5.56 5.88
CA GLY A 46 -11.71 -4.27 5.21
C GLY A 46 -11.96 -3.06 6.11
N GLU A 47 -12.29 -3.27 7.40
CA GLU A 47 -12.46 -2.19 8.37
C GLU A 47 -11.11 -1.51 8.70
N TYR A 48 -11.08 -0.19 8.68
CA TYR A 48 -9.94 0.64 9.07
C TYR A 48 -10.14 1.21 10.48
N TYR A 49 -9.06 1.26 11.25
CA TYR A 49 -9.05 1.92 12.55
C TYR A 49 -7.66 2.44 12.90
N CYS A 50 -7.61 3.58 13.57
CA CYS A 50 -6.36 4.23 13.95
C CYS A 50 -6.20 4.22 15.46
N LYS A 51 -4.95 4.22 15.95
CA LYS A 51 -4.62 4.31 17.36
C LYS A 51 -3.68 5.48 17.59
N ASP A 52 -3.87 6.22 18.68
CA ASP A 52 -2.89 7.19 19.14
C ASP A 52 -1.63 6.50 19.72
N ARG A 53 -0.62 7.31 20.06
CA ARG A 53 0.61 6.85 20.73
C ARG A 53 0.41 6.15 22.09
N TYR A 54 -0.78 6.25 22.68
CA TYR A 54 -1.15 5.62 23.95
C TYR A 54 -1.99 4.34 23.76
N GLY A 55 -2.35 4.02 22.51
CA GLY A 55 -3.14 2.85 22.15
C GLY A 55 -4.66 3.06 22.14
N ASN A 56 -5.14 4.30 22.31
CA ASN A 56 -6.57 4.62 22.23
C ASN A 56 -7.00 4.70 20.77
N ARG A 57 -8.19 4.19 20.44
CA ARG A 57 -8.74 4.27 19.08
C ARG A 57 -9.14 5.72 18.76
N THR A 58 -8.61 6.26 17.66
CA THR A 58 -9.03 7.55 17.10
C THR A 58 -10.15 7.33 16.08
N TYR A 59 -11.11 8.26 16.00
CA TYR A 59 -12.30 8.21 15.13
C TYR A 59 -12.23 9.27 14.04
#